data_AF-B1Y9X1-F1
#
_entry.id   AF-B1Y9X1-F1
#
_cell.length_a   1.000
_cell.length_b   1.000
_cell.length_c   1.000
_cell.angle_alpha   90.00
_cell.angle_beta   90.00
_cell.angle_gamma   90.00
#
_symmetry.space_group_name_H-M   'P 1'
#
loop_
_entity.id
_entity.type
_entity.pdbx_description
1 polymer ?
#
loop_
_entity_poly.entity_id
_entity_poly.type
_entity_poly.pdbx_seq_one_letter_code
_entity_poly.pdbx_strand_id
1 'polypeptide(L)'
;MEVEYLIEKLGRHLGGIDVEKVKSALRSRAEGAERILGIRLEETEAEVEAECRRIRGLLGRYKEEERRLTDLYRELKLLGVAPSDLEALKKRMREVRRRIRLYREIEKRCQGRSVSSQVGPQS
;
A
#
# COMPACT_ATOMS: atom_id res chain seq x y z
N MET A 1 -23.07 0.34 21.58
CA MET A 1 -23.18 -0.79 22.52
C MET A 1 -22.05 -1.82 22.37
N GLU A 2 -21.54 -2.12 21.17
CA GLU A 2 -20.48 -3.16 21.01
C GLU A 2 -19.06 -2.72 21.43
N VAL A 3 -18.70 -1.45 21.21
CA VAL A 3 -17.35 -0.92 21.55
C VAL A 3 -17.11 -0.87 23.06
N GLU A 4 -18.13 -0.51 23.84
CA GLU A 4 -18.03 -0.45 25.31
C GLU A 4 -17.88 -1.85 25.93
N TYR A 5 -18.59 -2.85 25.38
CA TYR A 5 -18.52 -4.23 25.84
C TYR A 5 -17.14 -4.88 25.61
N LEU A 6 -16.51 -4.65 24.46
CA LEU A 6 -15.16 -5.14 24.17
C LEU A 6 -14.13 -4.60 25.15
N ILE A 7 -14.25 -3.32 25.47
CA ILE A 7 -13.25 -2.57 26.21
C ILE A 7 -13.32 -2.90 27.70
N GLU A 8 -14.51 -3.01 28.28
CA GLU A 8 -14.67 -3.37 29.69
C GLU A 8 -14.27 -4.83 29.97
N LYS A 9 -14.53 -5.74 29.01
CA LYS A 9 -14.32 -7.18 29.19
C LYS A 9 -12.92 -7.64 28.77
N LEU A 10 -12.36 -7.08 27.69
CA LEU A 10 -11.01 -7.41 27.21
C LEU A 10 -9.92 -6.47 27.76
N GLY A 11 -10.29 -5.33 28.36
CA GLY A 11 -9.34 -4.38 28.94
C GLY A 11 -8.41 -5.00 29.98
N ARG A 12 -8.88 -5.98 30.76
CA ARG A 12 -8.06 -6.75 31.71
C ARG A 12 -6.99 -7.63 31.05
N HIS A 13 -7.11 -7.91 29.75
CA HIS A 13 -6.18 -8.76 28.99
C HIS A 13 -5.24 -7.95 28.09
N LEU A 14 -5.42 -6.62 28.01
CA LEU A 14 -4.66 -5.72 27.13
C LEU A 14 -3.43 -5.09 27.80
N GLY A 15 -2.88 -5.70 28.85
CA GLY A 15 -1.49 -5.52 29.31
C GLY A 15 -0.94 -4.09 29.30
N GLY A 16 -1.60 -3.14 29.97
CA GLY A 16 -1.08 -1.77 30.13
C GLY A 16 -1.45 -0.79 29.01
N ILE A 17 -2.36 -1.16 28.11
CA ILE A 17 -2.93 -0.22 27.12
C ILE A 17 -3.95 0.70 27.80
N ASP A 18 -3.76 2.01 27.65
CA ASP A 18 -4.69 3.05 28.13
C ASP A 18 -6.03 2.97 27.40
N VAL A 19 -7.03 2.48 28.13
CA VAL A 19 -8.37 2.21 27.65
C VAL A 19 -9.09 3.46 27.16
N GLU A 20 -8.91 4.62 27.80
CA GLU A 20 -9.57 5.86 27.39
C GLU A 20 -8.96 6.42 26.11
N LYS A 21 -7.65 6.24 25.93
CA LYS A 21 -6.95 6.59 24.68
C LYS A 21 -7.41 5.71 23.52
N VAL A 22 -7.65 4.42 23.78
CA VAL A 22 -8.25 3.50 22.80
C VAL A 22 -9.69 3.88 22.49
N LYS A 23 -10.52 4.21 23.50
CA LYS A 23 -11.90 4.70 23.30
C LYS A 23 -11.93 5.93 22.40
N SER A 24 -11.05 6.90 22.65
CA SER A 24 -10.95 8.11 21.83
C SER A 24 -10.51 7.78 20.40
N ALA A 25 -9.53 6.90 20.21
CA ALA A 25 -9.04 6.51 18.90
C ALA A 25 -10.11 5.75 18.10
N LEU A 26 -10.82 4.82 18.72
CA LEU A 26 -11.87 4.00 18.09
C LEU A 26 -13.13 4.80 17.79
N ARG A 27 -13.54 5.74 18.66
CA ARG A 27 -14.65 6.67 18.38
C ARG A 27 -14.33 7.62 17.22
N SER A 28 -13.05 7.95 17.01
CA SER A 28 -12.61 8.81 15.88
C SER A 28 -12.43 8.05 14.55
N ARG A 29 -12.31 6.72 14.59
CA ARG A 29 -12.13 5.86 13.42
C ARG A 29 -12.92 4.56 13.59
N ALA A 30 -14.17 4.55 13.11
CA ALA A 30 -15.05 3.38 13.14
C ALA A 30 -14.36 2.11 12.58
N GLU A 31 -13.58 2.27 11.51
CA GLU A 31 -12.77 1.22 10.87
C GLU A 31 -11.81 0.47 11.83
N GLY A 32 -11.33 1.15 12.87
CA GLY A 32 -10.41 0.57 13.85
C GLY A 32 -11.08 -0.42 14.78
N ALA A 33 -12.35 -0.18 15.13
CA ALA A 33 -13.11 -1.03 16.05
C ALA A 33 -13.58 -2.31 15.36
N GLU A 34 -13.94 -2.20 14.08
CA GLU A 34 -14.44 -3.29 13.25
C GLU A 34 -13.34 -4.32 12.92
N ARG A 35 -12.10 -3.86 12.69
CA ARG A 35 -10.93 -4.75 12.54
C ARG A 35 -10.63 -5.57 13.78
N ILE A 36 -10.81 -4.99 14.98
CA ILE A 36 -10.61 -5.69 16.26
C ILE A 36 -11.72 -6.72 16.48
N LEU A 37 -12.94 -6.41 16.04
CA LEU A 37 -14.11 -7.28 16.12
C LEU A 37 -14.12 -8.43 15.11
N GLY A 38 -13.17 -8.48 14.18
CA GLY A 38 -13.17 -9.50 13.12
C GLY A 38 -14.33 -9.35 12.13
N ILE A 39 -15.01 -8.20 12.12
CA ILE A 39 -15.99 -7.85 11.10
C ILE A 39 -15.19 -7.51 9.84
N ARG A 40 -15.16 -8.43 8.88
CA ARG A 40 -14.69 -8.11 7.53
C ARG A 40 -15.71 -7.16 6.91
N LEU A 41 -15.40 -5.88 6.87
CA LEU A 41 -15.98 -5.03 5.84
C LEU A 41 -15.60 -5.67 4.51
N GLU A 42 -16.59 -6.15 3.77
CA GLU A 42 -16.40 -6.49 2.37
C GLU A 42 -15.87 -5.22 1.71
N GLU A 43 -14.60 -5.24 1.28
CA GLU A 43 -14.02 -4.12 0.53
C GLU A 43 -14.96 -3.85 -0.63
N THR A 44 -15.57 -2.67 -0.63
CA THR A 44 -16.48 -2.29 -1.71
C THR A 44 -15.67 -2.25 -3.02
N GLU A 45 -16.29 -2.59 -4.14
CA GLU A 45 -15.61 -2.51 -5.45
C GLU A 45 -14.99 -1.12 -5.67
N ALA A 46 -15.62 -0.07 -5.14
CA ALA A 46 -15.12 1.31 -5.16
C ALA A 46 -13.81 1.50 -4.39
N GLU A 47 -13.63 0.84 -3.24
CA GLU A 47 -12.40 0.90 -2.44
C GLU A 47 -11.26 0.15 -3.12
N VAL A 48 -11.56 -1.03 -3.68
CA VAL A 48 -10.60 -1.82 -4.47
C VAL A 48 -10.14 -1.02 -5.68
N GLU A 49 -11.06 -0.39 -6.41
CA GLU A 49 -10.72 0.48 -7.54
C GLU A 49 -9.89 1.71 -7.13
N ALA A 50 -10.19 2.32 -5.98
CA ALA A 50 -9.43 3.44 -5.45
C ALA A 50 -7.99 3.01 -5.10
N GLU A 51 -7.82 1.85 -4.46
CA GLU A 51 -6.50 1.29 -4.16
C GLU A 51 -5.73 0.96 -5.44
N CYS A 52 -6.37 0.35 -6.43
CA CYS A 52 -5.79 0.05 -7.72
C CYS A 52 -5.33 1.31 -8.46
N ARG A 53 -6.10 2.40 -8.41
CA ARG A 53 -5.66 3.70 -8.94
C ARG A 53 -4.43 4.25 -8.21
N ARG A 54 -4.37 4.14 -6.88
CA ARG A 54 -3.18 4.54 -6.10
C ARG A 54 -1.94 3.72 -6.50
N ILE A 55 -2.08 2.40 -6.65
CA ILE A 55 -0.99 1.50 -7.06
C ILE A 55 -0.46 1.89 -8.45
N ARG A 56 -1.35 2.14 -9.42
CA ARG A 56 -0.95 2.62 -10.77
C ARG A 56 -0.20 3.94 -10.70
N GLY A 57 -0.67 4.88 -9.87
CA GLY A 57 0.00 6.17 -9.66
C GLY A 57 1.41 6.02 -9.08
N LEU A 58 1.57 5.16 -8.08
CA LEU A 58 2.89 4.85 -7.49
C LEU A 58 3.82 4.19 -8.51
N LEU A 59 3.31 3.23 -9.28
CA LEU A 59 4.07 2.57 -10.35
C LEU A 59 4.56 3.59 -11.40
N GLY A 60 3.70 4.53 -11.80
CA GLY A 60 4.06 5.62 -12.71
C GLY A 60 5.22 6.46 -12.17
N ARG A 61 5.14 6.89 -10.90
CA ARG A 61 6.20 7.67 -10.24
C ARG A 61 7.54 6.92 -10.21
N TYR A 62 7.53 5.63 -9.88
CA TYR A 62 8.78 4.85 -9.86
C TYR A 62 9.37 4.64 -11.25
N LYS A 63 8.56 4.45 -12.29
CA LYS A 63 9.05 4.39 -13.67
C LYS A 63 9.68 5.69 -14.13
N GLU A 64 9.08 6.82 -13.75
CA GLU A 64 9.66 8.14 -14.04
C GLU A 64 10.98 8.34 -13.29
N GLU A 65 11.04 7.95 -12.01
CA GLU A 65 12.29 7.98 -11.23
C GLU A 65 13.36 7.09 -11.87
N GLU A 66 13.03 5.88 -12.32
CA GLU A 66 13.98 5.00 -13.02
C GLU A 66 14.56 5.66 -14.28
N ARG A 67 13.71 6.32 -15.07
CA ARG A 67 14.14 7.05 -16.26
C ARG A 67 15.13 8.16 -15.90
N ARG A 68 14.77 9.02 -14.94
CA ARG A 68 15.62 10.14 -14.48
C ARG A 68 16.98 9.65 -13.97
N LEU A 69 17.00 8.59 -13.17
CA LEU A 69 18.24 8.01 -12.66
C LEU A 69 19.10 7.39 -13.77
N THR A 70 18.47 6.80 -14.79
CA THR A 70 19.17 6.24 -15.95
C THR A 70 19.80 7.34 -16.80
N ASP A 71 19.09 8.44 -17.02
CA ASP A 71 19.59 9.59 -17.76
C ASP A 71 20.77 10.23 -17.01
N LEU A 72 20.62 10.47 -15.70
CA LEU A 72 21.71 10.95 -14.85
C LEU A 72 22.94 10.03 -14.88
N TYR A 73 22.74 8.71 -14.80
CA TYR A 73 23.85 7.75 -14.86
C TYR A 73 24.61 7.85 -16.19
N ARG A 74 23.90 8.05 -17.31
CA ARG A 74 24.51 8.21 -18.64
C ARG A 74 25.29 9.53 -18.72
N GLU A 75 24.72 10.63 -18.25
CA GLU A 75 25.37 11.93 -18.23
C GLU A 75 26.66 11.91 -17.42
N LEU A 76 26.62 11.40 -16.19
CA LEU A 76 27.81 11.30 -15.33
C LEU A 76 28.89 10.40 -15.93
N LYS A 77 28.48 9.32 -16.61
CA LYS A 77 29.42 8.45 -17.32
C LYS A 77 30.10 9.17 -18.50
N LEU A 78 29.36 10.00 -19.24
CA LEU A 78 29.90 10.82 -20.33
C LEU A 78 30.86 11.90 -19.81
N LEU A 79 30.62 12.42 -18.61
CA LEU A 79 31.49 13.37 -17.92
C LEU A 79 32.75 12.72 -17.31
N GLY A 80 32.92 11.40 -17.44
CA GLY A 80 34.10 10.69 -16.96
C GLY A 80 34.12 10.40 -15.46
N VAL A 81 32.97 10.46 -14.79
CA VAL A 81 32.87 10.13 -13.35
C VAL A 81 33.24 8.66 -13.13
N ALA A 82 34.06 8.40 -12.11
CA ALA A 82 34.56 7.07 -11.84
C ALA A 82 33.42 6.11 -11.43
N PRO A 83 33.49 4.81 -11.81
CA PRO A 83 32.45 3.84 -11.46
C PRO A 83 32.20 3.68 -9.96
N SER A 84 33.20 3.97 -9.11
CA SER A 84 33.11 3.97 -7.64
C SER A 84 32.15 5.05 -7.13
N ASP A 85 32.22 6.25 -7.71
CA ASP A 85 31.42 7.40 -7.30
C ASP A 85 29.96 7.24 -7.75
N LEU A 86 29.71 6.39 -8.75
CA LEU A 86 28.39 6.04 -9.23
C LEU A 86 27.73 4.89 -8.43
N GLU A 87 28.39 4.29 -7.45
CA GLU A 87 27.87 3.10 -6.77
C GLU A 87 26.58 3.38 -5.98
N ALA A 88 26.50 4.55 -5.34
CA ALA A 88 25.28 5.01 -4.68
C ALA A 88 24.11 5.16 -5.68
N LEU A 89 24.38 5.71 -6.86
CA LEU A 89 23.39 5.86 -7.93
C LEU A 89 22.93 4.49 -8.44
N LYS A 90 23.85 3.56 -8.68
CA LYS A 90 23.52 2.17 -9.07
C LYS A 90 22.69 1.45 -8.00
N LYS A 91 22.98 1.67 -6.72
CA LYS A 91 22.19 1.12 -5.61
C LYS A 91 20.77 1.68 -5.63
N ARG A 92 20.62 2.99 -5.80
CA ARG A 92 19.30 3.63 -5.91
C ARG A 92 18.50 3.12 -7.10
N MET A 93 19.12 2.98 -8.28
CA MET A 93 18.48 2.40 -9.46
C MET A 93 17.99 0.97 -9.21
N ARG A 94 18.77 0.14 -8.50
CA ARG A 94 18.37 -1.22 -8.11
C ARG A 94 17.15 -1.21 -7.19
N GLU A 95 17.09 -0.30 -6.23
CA GLU A 95 15.94 -0.15 -5.32
C GLU A 95 14.68 0.26 -6.06
N VAL A 96 14.76 1.24 -6.94
CA VAL A 96 13.62 1.69 -7.76
C VAL A 96 13.10 0.53 -8.62
N ARG A 97 13.98 -0.21 -9.29
CA ARG A 97 13.61 -1.41 -10.06
C ARG A 97 12.92 -2.49 -9.21
N ARG A 98 13.37 -2.70 -7.97
CA ARG A 98 12.71 -3.63 -7.04
C ARG A 98 11.29 -3.15 -6.71
N ARG A 99 11.11 -1.86 -6.44
CA ARG A 99 9.79 -1.27 -6.18
C ARG A 99 8.86 -1.38 -7.38
N ILE A 100 9.35 -1.10 -8.60
CA ILE A 100 8.56 -1.28 -9.83
C ILE A 100 8.06 -2.72 -9.96
N ARG A 101 8.92 -3.72 -9.73
CA ARG A 101 8.51 -5.13 -9.78
C ARG A 101 7.41 -5.44 -8.75
N LEU A 102 7.60 -5.01 -7.51
CA LEU A 102 6.62 -5.20 -6.44
C LEU A 102 5.26 -4.58 -6.83
N TYR A 103 5.24 -3.30 -7.19
CA TYR A 103 3.98 -2.62 -7.53
C TYR A 103 3.32 -3.16 -8.79
N ARG A 104 4.11 -3.68 -9.75
CA ARG A 104 3.57 -4.37 -10.93
C ARG A 104 2.93 -5.71 -10.57
N GLU A 105 3.47 -6.45 -9.61
CA GLU A 105 2.85 -7.68 -9.10
C GLU A 105 1.54 -7.40 -8.37
N ILE A 106 1.50 -6.32 -7.58
CA ILE A 106 0.28 -5.88 -6.91
C ILE A 106 -0.76 -5.40 -7.94
N GLU A 107 -0.35 -4.63 -8.95
CA GLU A 107 -1.22 -4.15 -10.04
C GLU A 107 -1.87 -5.31 -10.82
N LYS A 108 -1.19 -6.44 -11.01
CA LYS A 108 -1.80 -7.62 -11.66
C LYS A 108 -3.04 -8.13 -10.93
N ARG A 109 -3.10 -7.99 -9.60
CA ARG A 109 -4.28 -8.37 -8.80
C ARG A 109 -5.47 -7.46 -9.08
N CYS A 110 -5.21 -6.21 -9.46
CA CYS A 110 -6.22 -5.27 -9.92
C CYS A 110 -6.79 -5.62 -11.31
N GLN A 111 -6.00 -6.26 -12.17
CA GLN A 111 -6.44 -6.65 -13.52
C GLN A 111 -7.25 -7.96 -13.52
N GLY A 112 -6.99 -8.86 -12.56
CA GLY A 112 -7.74 -10.11 -12.41
C GLY A 112 -9.15 -9.96 -11.82
N ARG A 113 -9.40 -8.92 -11.01
CA ARG A 113 -10.72 -8.67 -10.37
C ARG A 113 -11.75 -8.02 -11.31
N SER A 114 -11.31 -7.30 -12.35
CA SER A 114 -12.20 -6.65 -13.32
C SER A 114 -12.91 -7.62 -14.28
N VAL A 115 -12.53 -8.90 -14.33
CA VAL A 115 -13.10 -9.88 -15.27
C VAL A 115 -14.23 -10.71 -14.64
N SER A 116 -14.34 -10.76 -13.31
CA SER A 116 -15.38 -11.53 -12.62
C SER A 116 -16.74 -10.83 -12.53
N SER A 117 -16.84 -9.54 -12.87
CA SER A 117 -18.10 -8.78 -12.79
C SER A 117 -18.95 -8.84 -14.08
N GLN A 118 -18.54 -9.62 -15.08
CA GLN A 118 -19.29 -9.85 -16.32
C GLN A 118 -19.68 -11.32 -16.51
N VAL A 119 -20.50 -11.85 -15.58
CA VAL A 119 -21.37 -12.98 -15.91
C VAL A 119 -22.78 -12.56 -15.50
N GLY A 120 -23.45 -11.86 -16.41
CA GLY A 120 -24.88 -11.58 -16.29
C GLY A 120 -25.69 -12.88 -16.34
N PRO A 121 -26.83 -12.95 -15.64
CA PRO A 121 -27.67 -14.14 -15.65
C PRO A 121 -28.22 -14.36 -17.07
N GLN A 122 -27.91 -15.52 -17.66
CA GLN A 122 -28.58 -15.98 -18.87
C GLN A 122 -30.04 -16.28 -18.51
N SER A 123 -30.95 -15.58 -19.19
CA SER A 123 -32.39 -15.88 -19.23
C SER A 123 -32.66 -17.05 -20.17
#